data_AF-A0A3B8K4W1-F1
#
_entry.id   AF-A0A3B8K4W1-F1
#
_cell.length_a   1.000
_cell.length_b   1.000
_cell.length_c   1.000
_cell.angle_alpha   90.00
_cell.angle_beta   90.00
_cell.angle_gamma   90.00
#
_symmetry.space_group_name_H-M   'P 1'
#
loop_
_entity.id
_entity.type
_entity.pdbx_description
1 polymer ?
#
loop_
_entity_poly.entity_id
_entity_poly.type
_entity_poly.pdbx_seq_one_letter_code
_entity_poly.pdbx_strand_id
1 'polypeptide(L)'
;MFVDSWHQGLHPGTDTSPMPEEDLCLWGETLFTSPQYLHFHTCGEYPPGEICWMVESPTVELDGRNLYENGRIQVEAFEVFKPCLDQHPELRALF
;
A
#
# COMPACT_ATOMS: atom_id res chain seq x y z
N MET A 1 -14.20 -4.02 -17.29
CA MET A 1 -12.89 -4.03 -16.63
C MET A 1 -13.10 -4.67 -15.28
N PHE A 2 -12.35 -5.72 -14.96
CA PHE A 2 -12.50 -6.46 -13.71
C PHE A 2 -11.33 -6.15 -12.79
N VAL A 3 -11.59 -6.12 -11.49
CA VAL A 3 -10.56 -6.09 -10.46
C VAL A 3 -10.44 -7.52 -9.95
N ASP A 4 -9.28 -8.13 -10.19
CA ASP A 4 -9.02 -9.53 -9.82
C ASP A 4 -8.45 -9.64 -8.41
N SER A 5 -7.62 -8.66 -8.02
CA SER A 5 -7.07 -8.54 -6.68
C SER A 5 -6.66 -7.10 -6.38
N TRP A 6 -6.39 -6.82 -5.12
CA TRP A 6 -5.83 -5.55 -4.68
C TRP A 6 -4.96 -5.75 -3.44
N HIS A 7 -3.99 -4.86 -3.26
CA HIS A 7 -3.18 -4.79 -2.04
C HIS A 7 -2.60 -3.38 -1.85
N GLN A 8 -2.33 -3.00 -0.61
CA GLN A 8 -1.49 -1.83 -0.33
C GLN A 8 -0.01 -2.22 -0.42
N GLY A 9 0.86 -1.27 -0.79
CA GLY A 9 2.26 -1.36 -0.41
C GLY A 9 2.46 -1.37 1.11
N LEU A 10 3.58 -1.93 1.57
CA LEU A 10 3.87 -2.16 2.99
C LEU A 10 5.32 -1.87 3.37
N HIS A 11 6.14 -1.29 2.48
CA HIS A 11 7.54 -1.02 2.78
C HIS A 11 7.76 0.43 3.29
N PRO A 12 7.81 0.70 4.61
CA PRO A 12 7.91 2.07 5.15
C PRO A 12 9.25 2.77 4.85
N GLY A 13 10.23 2.05 4.29
CA GLY A 13 11.53 2.61 3.90
C GLY A 13 11.48 3.43 2.61
N THR A 14 10.33 3.46 1.93
CA THR A 14 10.15 4.14 0.63
C THR A 14 9.38 5.46 0.75
N ASP A 15 9.21 5.99 1.96
CA ASP A 15 8.41 7.19 2.23
C ASP A 15 9.00 8.47 1.62
N THR A 16 10.30 8.49 1.34
CA THR A 16 10.98 9.60 0.67
C THR A 16 11.34 9.21 -0.75
N SER A 17 10.73 9.87 -1.73
CA SER A 17 11.04 9.60 -3.13
C SER A 17 11.06 10.83 -4.02
N PRO A 18 11.94 10.86 -5.05
CA PRO A 18 11.74 11.68 -6.24
C PRO A 18 10.40 11.39 -6.93
N MET A 19 9.97 12.30 -7.80
CA MET A 19 8.76 12.09 -8.60
C MET A 19 8.96 10.89 -9.56
N PRO A 20 7.92 10.08 -9.84
CA PRO A 20 8.04 8.89 -10.71
C PRO A 20 8.69 9.18 -12.07
N GLU A 21 8.40 10.34 -12.65
CA GLU A 21 8.96 10.78 -13.93
C GLU A 21 10.47 11.08 -13.91
N GLU A 22 11.07 11.27 -12.75
CA GLU A 22 12.51 11.58 -12.61
C GLU A 22 13.37 10.32 -12.71
N ASP A 23 12.89 9.18 -12.19
CA ASP A 23 13.56 7.89 -12.28
C ASP A 23 12.54 6.73 -12.25
N LEU A 24 12.13 6.30 -13.45
CA LEU A 24 11.19 5.19 -13.62
C LEU A 24 11.73 3.86 -13.10
N CYS A 25 13.06 3.68 -13.07
CA CYS A 25 13.67 2.45 -12.56
C CYS A 25 13.58 2.41 -11.04
N LEU A 26 13.96 3.49 -10.37
CA LEU A 26 13.77 3.63 -8.92
C LEU A 26 12.30 3.45 -8.55
N TRP A 27 11.40 4.05 -9.34
CA TRP A 27 9.97 3.92 -9.12
C TRP A 27 9.47 2.47 -9.24
N GLY A 28 9.75 1.80 -10.36
CA GLY A 28 9.26 0.44 -10.61
C GLY A 28 9.88 -0.61 -9.70
N GLU A 29 11.17 -0.48 -9.38
CA GLU A 29 11.93 -1.51 -8.67
C GLU A 29 11.93 -1.32 -7.14
N THR A 30 11.64 -0.11 -6.65
CA THR A 30 11.69 0.20 -5.21
C THR A 30 10.36 0.74 -4.70
N LEU A 31 9.91 1.86 -5.27
CA LEU A 31 8.80 2.65 -4.72
C LEU A 31 7.43 2.06 -4.97
N PHE A 32 7.32 1.18 -5.96
CA PHE A 32 6.09 0.45 -6.24
C PHE A 32 5.56 -0.25 -4.97
N THR A 33 6.45 -0.68 -4.06
CA THR A 33 6.04 -1.33 -2.80
C THR A 33 5.66 -0.36 -1.66
N SER A 34 5.60 0.95 -1.94
CA SER A 34 5.38 2.01 -0.96
C SER A 34 3.98 1.97 -0.35
N PRO A 35 3.85 2.19 0.98
CA PRO A 35 2.55 2.36 1.64
C PRO A 35 1.70 3.47 1.04
N GLN A 36 2.28 4.42 0.30
CA GLN A 36 1.54 5.49 -0.38
C GLN A 36 0.67 4.97 -1.54
N TYR A 37 0.93 3.78 -2.08
CA TYR A 37 0.21 3.28 -3.27
C TYR A 37 -0.67 2.07 -2.94
N LEU A 38 -1.95 2.18 -3.27
CA LEU A 38 -2.90 1.07 -3.30
C LEU A 38 -2.97 0.53 -4.72
N HIS A 39 -2.75 -0.77 -4.86
CA HIS A 39 -2.69 -1.44 -6.15
C HIS A 39 -3.97 -2.23 -6.39
N PHE A 40 -4.53 -2.07 -7.58
CA PHE A 40 -5.57 -2.92 -8.12
C PHE A 40 -4.98 -3.67 -9.32
N HIS A 41 -4.97 -4.98 -9.23
CA HIS A 41 -4.65 -5.83 -10.36
C HIS A 41 -5.93 -6.01 -11.16
N THR A 42 -5.88 -5.54 -12.40
CA THR A 42 -7.00 -5.62 -13.32
C THR A 42 -6.60 -6.40 -14.55
N CYS A 43 -7.47 -7.30 -14.98
CA CYS A 43 -7.43 -7.87 -16.31
C CYS A 43 -8.78 -7.70 -17.01
N GLY A 44 -8.80 -8.08 -18.30
CA GLY A 44 -10.06 -8.27 -19.02
C GLY A 44 -10.85 -9.44 -18.40
N GLU A 45 -11.81 -9.97 -19.13
CA GLU A 45 -12.48 -11.21 -18.69
C GLU A 45 -11.54 -12.44 -18.75
N TYR A 46 -10.40 -12.34 -19.43
CA TYR A 46 -9.46 -13.43 -19.68
C TYR A 46 -8.00 -12.95 -19.75
N PRO A 47 -7.02 -13.78 -19.35
CA PRO A 47 -5.59 -13.55 -19.60
C PRO A 47 -5.29 -13.42 -21.11
N PRO A 48 -4.17 -12.78 -21.54
CA PRO A 48 -2.95 -12.49 -20.78
C PRO A 48 -2.63 -10.98 -20.71
N GLY A 49 -3.46 -10.20 -20.01
CA GLY A 49 -3.15 -8.81 -19.69
C GLY A 49 -3.20 -8.59 -18.19
N GLU A 50 -2.14 -8.06 -17.59
CA GLU A 50 -2.16 -7.56 -16.23
C GLU A 50 -1.92 -6.05 -16.30
N ILE A 51 -2.89 -5.28 -15.82
CA ILE A 51 -2.80 -3.83 -15.70
C ILE A 51 -2.88 -3.51 -14.22
N CYS A 52 -1.81 -2.93 -13.68
CA CYS A 52 -1.84 -2.36 -12.34
C CYS A 52 -2.42 -0.95 -12.41
N TRP A 53 -3.51 -0.73 -11.67
CA TRP A 53 -4.03 0.59 -11.37
C TRP A 53 -3.63 0.98 -9.97
N MET A 54 -3.22 2.23 -9.80
CA MET A 54 -2.73 2.73 -8.52
C MET A 54 -3.55 3.92 -8.07
N VAL A 55 -3.79 3.98 -6.76
CA VAL A 55 -4.32 5.17 -6.08
C VAL A 55 -3.26 5.63 -5.09
N GLU A 56 -2.81 6.88 -5.26
CA GLU A 56 -1.84 7.51 -4.38
C GLU A 56 -2.52 8.07 -3.12
N SER A 57 -1.88 7.88 -1.98
CA SER A 57 -2.30 8.30 -0.64
C SER A 57 -3.79 8.07 -0.34
N PRO A 58 -4.30 6.83 -0.51
CA PRO A 58 -5.72 6.54 -0.33
C PRO A 58 -6.12 6.54 1.14
N THR A 59 -7.40 6.77 1.38
CA THR A 59 -8.07 6.37 2.63
C THR A 59 -8.87 5.10 2.35
N VAL A 60 -8.63 4.05 3.13
CA VAL A 60 -9.27 2.73 2.98
C VAL A 60 -10.00 2.41 4.27
N GLU A 61 -11.32 2.26 4.17
CA GLU A 61 -12.18 1.87 5.29
C GLU A 61 -12.41 0.35 5.29
N LEU A 62 -12.26 -0.27 6.45
CA LEU A 62 -12.60 -1.66 6.72
C LEU A 62 -13.50 -1.72 7.97
N ASP A 63 -14.69 -2.30 7.83
CA ASP A 63 -15.68 -2.44 8.90
C ASP A 63 -15.97 -1.12 9.64
N GLY A 64 -16.10 0.00 8.90
CA GLY A 64 -16.41 1.32 9.46
C GLY A 64 -15.23 2.01 10.15
N ARG A 65 -14.00 1.51 9.98
CA ARG A 65 -12.77 2.09 10.52
C ARG A 65 -11.74 2.26 9.43
N ASN A 66 -11.03 3.39 9.43
CA ASN A 66 -9.94 3.61 8.50
C ASN A 66 -8.80 2.64 8.81
N LEU A 67 -8.55 1.69 7.93
CA LEU A 67 -7.33 0.87 7.94
C LEU A 67 -6.15 1.69 7.43
N TYR A 68 -6.38 2.48 6.38
CA TYR A 68 -5.45 3.49 5.89
C TYR A 68 -6.12 4.85 5.88
N GLU A 69 -5.37 5.89 6.21
CA GLU A 69 -5.79 7.29 6.12
C GLU A 69 -4.68 8.08 5.42
N ASN A 70 -4.98 8.66 4.25
CA ASN A 70 -4.02 9.38 3.42
C ASN A 70 -2.70 8.61 3.19
N GLY A 71 -2.79 7.32 2.84
CA GLY A 71 -1.63 6.45 2.60
C GLY A 71 -0.92 5.94 3.87
N ARG A 72 -1.41 6.25 5.06
CA ARG A 72 -0.83 5.78 6.33
C ARG A 72 -1.70 4.73 7.01
N ILE A 73 -1.11 3.58 7.32
CA ILE A 73 -1.81 2.52 8.06
C ILE A 73 -2.11 2.98 9.50
N GLN A 74 -3.31 2.71 9.96
CA GLN A 74 -3.77 3.05 11.32
C GLN A 74 -3.56 1.84 12.25
N VAL A 75 -2.30 1.57 12.60
CA VAL A 75 -1.91 0.35 13.35
C VAL A 75 -2.54 0.24 14.75
N GLU A 76 -2.92 1.37 15.35
CA GLU A 76 -3.59 1.42 16.65
C GLU A 76 -5.12 1.29 16.55
N ALA A 77 -5.70 1.35 15.34
CA ALA A 77 -7.16 1.28 15.13
C ALA A 77 -7.72 -0.15 15.21
N PHE A 78 -6.86 -1.17 15.14
CA PHE A 78 -7.24 -2.57 15.12
C PHE A 78 -6.46 -3.40 16.15
N GLU A 79 -7.19 -4.02 17.07
CA GLU A 79 -6.64 -4.88 18.13
C GLU A 79 -5.77 -6.04 17.59
N VAL A 80 -6.05 -6.52 16.37
CA VAL A 80 -5.31 -7.62 15.74
C VAL A 80 -3.83 -7.30 15.52
N PHE A 81 -3.45 -6.03 15.42
CA PHE A 81 -2.05 -5.62 15.23
C PHE A 81 -1.26 -5.61 16.53
N LYS A 82 -1.91 -5.48 17.68
CA LYS A 82 -1.24 -5.31 18.98
C LYS A 82 -0.22 -6.40 19.31
N PRO A 83 -0.50 -7.71 19.14
CA PRO A 83 0.50 -8.74 19.44
C PRO A 83 1.79 -8.58 18.63
N CYS A 84 1.68 -8.17 17.36
CA CYS A 84 2.83 -7.92 16.50
C CYS A 84 3.63 -6.70 16.98
N LEU A 85 2.95 -5.59 17.29
CA LEU A 85 3.59 -4.36 17.76
C LEU A 85 4.22 -4.54 19.15
N ASP A 86 3.62 -5.35 20.02
CA ASP A 86 4.17 -5.64 21.35
C ASP A 86 5.42 -6.52 21.25
N GLN A 87 5.46 -7.44 20.29
CA GLN A 87 6.63 -8.25 19.99
C GLN A 87 7.74 -7.44 19.32
N HIS A 88 7.38 -6.46 18.50
CA HIS A 88 8.28 -5.63 17.69
C HIS A 88 7.98 -4.12 17.88
N PRO A 89 8.36 -3.52 19.02
CA PRO A 89 8.03 -2.13 19.34
C PRO A 89 8.58 -1.11 18.33
N GLU A 90 9.68 -1.44 17.66
CA GLU A 90 10.31 -0.64 16.61
C GLU A 90 9.37 -0.36 15.43
N LEU A 91 8.39 -1.23 15.16
CA LEU A 91 7.44 -1.05 14.06
C LEU A 91 6.54 0.17 14.27
N ARG A 92 6.29 0.60 15.52
CA ARG A 92 5.51 1.81 15.82
C ARG A 92 6.19 3.10 15.37
N ALA A 93 7.51 3.08 15.19
CA ALA A 93 8.24 4.22 14.66
C ALA A 93 8.23 4.25 13.13
N LEU A 94 7.93 3.11 12.49
CA LEU A 94 7.93 2.94 11.03
C LEU A 94 6.53 3.13 10.41
N PHE A 95 5.47 2.83 11.16
CA PHE A 95 4.07 2.92 10.72
C PHE A 95 3.30 3.89 11.60
#